data_AF-A0A936BTK9-F1
#
_entry.id   AF-A0A936BTK9-F1
#
_cell.length_a   1.000
_cell.length_b   1.000
_cell.length_c   1.000
_cell.angle_alpha   90.00
_cell.angle_beta   90.00
_cell.angle_gamma   90.00
#
_symmetry.space_group_name_H-M   'P 1'
#
loop_
_entity.id
_entity.type
_entity.pdbx_description
1 polymer ?
#
loop_
_entity_poly.entity_id
_entity_poly.type
_entity_poly.pdbx_seq_one_letter_code
_entity_poly.pdbx_strand_id
1 'polypeptide(L)'
;MLMVLPLLYRQRVTHAEALRLAQAEAERERFANQARLGAVGRLSAGLAHELNSLLTVMLGHAELAREAAGERGEAVEDIALIERAGQRAASLTRRLLVFSGGQFTAREAVALDRLVERTVQELAQEGGAAWPSPCR
;
A
#
# COMPACT_ATOMS: atom_id res chain seq x y z
N MET A 1 20.99 37.90 52.72
CA MET A 1 20.22 37.94 51.45
C MET A 1 21.04 37.56 50.21
N LEU A 2 22.34 37.92 50.12
CA LEU A 2 23.21 37.57 48.97
C LEU A 2 23.67 36.09 48.89
N MET A 3 23.66 35.32 49.97
CA MET A 3 24.09 33.90 49.95
C MET A 3 23.15 32.95 49.19
N VAL A 4 21.92 33.37 48.88
CA VAL A 4 20.91 32.51 48.26
C VAL A 4 20.90 32.63 46.72
N LEU A 5 21.42 33.74 46.18
CA LEU A 5 21.52 33.98 44.74
C LEU A 5 22.30 32.89 43.97
N PRO A 6 23.49 32.45 44.43
CA PRO A 6 24.26 31.40 43.74
C PRO A 6 23.55 30.04 43.76
N LEU A 7 22.83 29.75 44.83
CA LEU A 7 22.08 28.51 45.03
C LEU A 7 20.84 28.47 44.12
N LEU A 8 20.10 29.57 44.05
CA LEU A 8 18.95 29.73 43.15
C LEU A 8 19.38 29.72 41.68
N TYR A 9 20.50 30.35 41.35
CA TYR A 9 21.07 30.32 40.00
C TYR A 9 21.44 28.88 39.60
N ARG A 10 22.17 28.15 40.46
CA ARG A 10 22.52 26.74 40.22
C ARG A 10 21.28 25.85 40.08
N GLN A 11 20.28 26.01 40.95
CA GLN A 11 19.03 25.24 40.92
C GLN A 11 18.20 25.52 39.65
N ARG A 12 18.16 26.76 39.16
CA ARG A 12 17.48 27.10 37.90
C ARG A 12 18.20 26.54 36.67
N VAL A 13 19.53 26.60 36.65
CA VAL A 13 20.32 26.03 35.54
C VAL A 13 20.13 24.51 35.50
N THR A 14 20.19 23.81 36.63
CA THR A 14 19.97 22.36 36.66
C THR A 14 18.54 21.97 36.27
N HIS A 15 17.53 22.75 36.67
CA HIS A 15 16.15 22.51 36.24
C HIS A 15 15.97 22.74 34.73
N ALA A 16 16.59 23.80 34.18
CA ALA A 16 16.53 24.08 32.75
C ALA A 16 17.25 23.00 31.92
N GLU A 17 18.38 22.47 32.42
CA GLU A 17 19.09 21.36 31.80
C GLU A 17 18.28 20.06 31.87
N ALA A 18 17.68 19.74 33.02
CA ALA A 18 16.83 18.56 33.16
C ALA A 18 15.62 18.59 32.21
N LEU A 19 14.99 19.77 32.05
CA LEU A 19 13.88 19.93 31.10
C LEU A 19 14.33 19.72 29.65
N ARG A 20 15.49 20.26 29.26
CA ARG A 20 16.05 20.08 27.91
C ARG A 20 16.39 18.63 27.62
N LEU A 21 16.97 17.91 28.57
CA LEU A 21 17.26 16.48 28.43
C LEU A 21 15.97 15.68 28.24
N ALA A 22 14.96 15.93 29.07
CA ALA A 22 13.66 15.28 28.94
C ALA A 22 12.97 15.58 27.60
N GLN A 23 13.07 16.82 27.10
CA GLN A 23 12.57 17.20 25.77
C GLN A 23 13.31 16.47 24.65
N ALA A 24 14.65 16.42 24.72
CA ALA A 24 15.47 15.73 23.72
C ALA A 24 15.22 14.20 23.72
N GLU A 25 15.01 13.60 24.89
CA GLU A 25 14.62 12.19 25.03
C GLU A 25 13.24 11.94 24.41
N ALA A 26 12.24 12.76 24.73
CA ALA A 26 10.91 12.64 24.15
C ALA A 26 10.90 12.82 22.62
N GLU A 27 11.71 13.76 22.10
CA GLU A 27 11.88 13.92 20.64
C GLU A 27 12.55 12.69 20.01
N ARG A 28 13.61 12.17 20.63
CA ARG A 28 14.28 10.95 20.16
C ARG A 28 13.33 9.76 20.13
N GLU A 29 12.51 9.58 21.17
CA GLU A 29 11.50 8.52 21.22
C GLU A 29 10.44 8.71 20.12
N ARG A 30 9.97 9.94 19.90
CA ARG A 30 9.03 10.25 18.81
C ARG A 30 9.64 9.92 17.45
N PHE A 31 10.88 10.33 17.18
CA PHE A 31 11.58 10.03 15.93
C PHE A 31 11.80 8.53 15.76
N ALA A 32 12.23 7.82 16.80
CA ALA A 32 12.42 6.38 16.76
C ALA A 32 11.11 5.64 16.48
N ASN A 33 10.00 6.06 17.11
CA ASN A 33 8.69 5.50 16.88
C ASN A 33 8.19 5.76 15.45
N GLN A 34 8.36 6.98 14.93
CA GLN A 34 8.04 7.32 13.55
C GLN A 34 8.86 6.50 12.54
N ALA A 35 10.16 6.34 12.77
CA ALA A 35 11.03 5.53 11.91
C ALA A 35 10.60 4.05 11.91
N ARG A 36 10.24 3.51 13.08
CA ARG A 36 9.71 2.15 13.22
C ARG A 36 8.40 1.98 12.46
N LEU A 37 7.46 2.90 12.63
CA LEU A 37 6.19 2.89 11.89
C LEU A 37 6.41 3.00 10.38
N GLY A 38 7.33 3.84 9.93
CA GLY A 38 7.68 3.96 8.51
C GLY A 38 8.33 2.70 7.94
N ALA A 39 9.16 1.99 8.71
CA ALA A 39 9.75 0.72 8.31
C ALA A 39 8.71 -0.40 8.18
N VAL A 40 7.80 -0.51 9.16
CA VAL A 40 6.65 -1.43 9.10
C VAL A 40 5.77 -1.09 7.90
N GLY A 41 5.50 0.20 7.66
CA GLY A 41 4.72 0.69 6.52
C GLY A 41 5.24 0.20 5.16
N ARG A 42 6.55 0.34 4.93
CA ARG A 42 7.19 -0.11 3.69
C ARG A 42 7.18 -1.62 3.52
N LEU A 43 7.46 -2.37 4.59
CA LEU A 43 7.43 -3.83 4.55
C LEU A 43 6.02 -4.36 4.27
N SER A 44 5.01 -3.80 4.92
CA SER A 44 3.61 -4.15 4.69
C SER A 44 3.15 -3.84 3.27
N ALA A 45 3.62 -2.73 2.66
CA ALA A 45 3.31 -2.41 1.27
C ALA A 45 3.88 -3.44 0.28
N GLY A 46 5.12 -3.90 0.49
CA GLY A 46 5.75 -4.96 -0.31
C GLY A 46 5.02 -6.29 -0.18
N LEU A 47 4.75 -6.73 1.06
CA LEU A 47 4.03 -7.97 1.33
C LEU A 47 2.61 -7.96 0.73
N ALA A 48 1.92 -6.83 0.84
CA ALA A 48 0.58 -6.69 0.29
C ALA A 48 0.55 -6.72 -1.24
N HIS A 49 1.60 -6.19 -1.90
CA HIS A 49 1.74 -6.31 -3.35
C HIS A 49 1.89 -7.77 -3.78
N GLU A 50 2.78 -8.53 -3.14
CA GLU A 50 3.01 -9.95 -3.43
C GLU A 50 1.75 -10.80 -3.20
N LEU A 51 1.06 -10.57 -2.07
CA LEU A 51 -0.22 -11.24 -1.78
C LEU A 51 -1.26 -10.94 -2.85
N ASN A 52 -1.39 -9.69 -3.31
CA ASN A 52 -2.32 -9.36 -4.38
C ASN A 52 -1.93 -10.01 -5.71
N SER A 53 -0.63 -10.14 -6.01
CA SER A 53 -0.17 -10.84 -7.20
C SER A 53 -0.58 -12.32 -7.17
N LEU A 54 -0.34 -12.99 -6.05
CA LEU A 54 -0.71 -14.40 -5.87
C LEU A 54 -2.22 -14.60 -5.95
N LEU A 55 -2.99 -13.72 -5.30
CA LEU A 55 -4.45 -13.78 -5.33
C LEU A 55 -5.01 -13.59 -6.75
N THR A 56 -4.41 -12.69 -7.53
CA THR A 56 -4.82 -12.47 -8.92
C THR A 56 -4.64 -13.75 -9.75
N VAL A 57 -3.49 -14.43 -9.60
CA VAL A 57 -3.22 -15.70 -10.30
C VAL A 57 -4.15 -16.81 -9.84
N MET A 58 -4.36 -16.95 -8.52
CA MET A 58 -5.26 -17.97 -7.96
C MET A 58 -6.70 -17.76 -8.42
N LEU A 59 -7.20 -16.52 -8.37
CA LEU A 59 -8.55 -16.17 -8.82
C LEU A 59 -8.69 -16.39 -10.33
N GLY A 60 -7.70 -16.00 -11.14
CA GLY A 60 -7.72 -16.24 -12.57
C GLY A 60 -7.76 -17.73 -12.92
N HIS A 61 -6.99 -18.57 -12.21
CA HIS A 61 -7.05 -20.02 -12.40
C HIS A 61 -8.37 -20.64 -11.94
N ALA A 62 -8.95 -20.14 -10.86
CA ALA A 62 -10.28 -20.55 -10.42
C ALA A 62 -11.33 -20.22 -11.49
N GLU A 63 -11.28 -19.01 -12.05
CA GLU A 63 -12.20 -18.57 -13.10
C GLU A 63 -12.08 -19.42 -14.37
N LEU A 64 -10.85 -19.70 -14.84
CA LEU A 64 -10.60 -20.61 -15.97
C LEU A 64 -11.04 -22.05 -15.68
N ALA A 65 -10.85 -22.53 -14.45
CA ALA A 65 -11.31 -23.86 -14.06
C ALA A 65 -12.84 -23.93 -14.05
N ARG A 66 -13.53 -22.85 -13.66
CA ARG A 66 -15.00 -22.76 -13.71
C ARG A 66 -15.50 -22.87 -15.15
N GLU A 67 -14.88 -22.11 -16.06
CA GLU A 67 -15.20 -22.15 -17.49
C GLU A 67 -14.99 -23.55 -18.07
N ALA A 68 -13.94 -24.26 -17.66
CA ALA A 68 -13.65 -25.63 -18.10
C ALA A 68 -14.57 -26.70 -17.49
N ALA A 69 -15.03 -26.51 -16.25
CA ALA A 69 -15.87 -27.47 -15.53
C ALA A 69 -17.34 -27.49 -16.00
N GLY A 70 -17.79 -26.50 -16.76
CA GLY A 70 -19.17 -26.37 -17.21
C GLY A 70 -20.14 -25.94 -16.09
N GLU A 71 -21.44 -26.14 -16.28
CA GLU A 71 -22.48 -25.52 -15.42
C GLU A 71 -22.82 -26.30 -14.13
N ARG A 72 -22.43 -27.58 -14.00
CA ARG A 72 -22.89 -28.43 -12.88
C ARG A 72 -21.85 -29.45 -12.42
N GLY A 73 -21.59 -29.47 -11.12
CA GLY A 73 -20.74 -30.45 -10.44
C GLY A 73 -20.13 -29.90 -9.15
N GLU A 74 -19.65 -30.78 -8.28
CA GLU A 74 -18.98 -30.43 -7.01
C GLU A 74 -17.79 -29.47 -7.24
N ALA A 75 -17.06 -29.67 -8.33
CA ALA A 75 -15.95 -28.79 -8.74
C ALA A 75 -16.39 -27.32 -8.96
N VAL A 76 -17.60 -27.07 -9.47
CA VAL A 76 -18.10 -25.70 -9.69
C VAL A 76 -18.35 -24.99 -8.37
N GLU A 77 -18.87 -25.70 -7.36
CA GLU A 77 -19.08 -25.14 -6.02
C GLU A 77 -17.76 -24.86 -5.29
N ASP A 78 -16.80 -25.78 -5.39
CA ASP A 78 -15.46 -25.63 -4.81
C ASP A 78 -14.72 -24.45 -5.43
N ILE A 79 -14.79 -24.29 -6.75
CA ILE A 79 -14.19 -23.18 -7.47
C ILE A 79 -14.83 -21.84 -7.03
N ALA A 80 -16.16 -21.79 -6.90
CA ALA A 80 -16.85 -20.60 -6.39
C ALA A 80 -16.49 -20.29 -4.91
N LEU A 81 -16.12 -21.30 -4.12
CA LEU A 81 -15.62 -21.12 -2.75
C LEU A 81 -14.20 -20.54 -2.74
N ILE A 82 -13.32 -21.03 -3.61
CA ILE A 82 -11.96 -20.51 -3.82
C ILE A 82 -12.01 -19.05 -4.25
N GLU A 83 -12.86 -18.69 -5.20
CA GLU A 83 -13.02 -17.31 -5.66
C GLU A 83 -13.45 -16.37 -4.52
N ARG A 84 -14.51 -16.75 -3.79
CA ARG A 84 -15.00 -15.97 -2.64
C ARG A 84 -13.95 -15.85 -1.54
N ALA A 85 -13.15 -16.88 -1.29
CA ALA A 85 -12.04 -16.82 -0.34
C ALA A 85 -10.94 -15.86 -0.83
N GLY A 86 -10.55 -15.93 -2.10
CA GLY A 86 -9.53 -15.09 -2.69
C GLY A 86 -9.93 -13.60 -2.73
N GLN A 87 -11.18 -13.27 -3.08
CA GLN A 87 -11.67 -11.89 -3.02
C GLN A 87 -11.70 -11.33 -1.59
N ARG A 88 -12.05 -12.15 -0.60
CA ARG A 88 -11.98 -11.74 0.82
C ARG A 88 -10.54 -11.48 1.26
N ALA A 89 -9.60 -12.34 0.86
CA ALA A 89 -8.18 -12.13 1.11
C ALA A 89 -7.66 -10.86 0.42
N ALA A 90 -8.06 -10.58 -0.82
CA ALA A 90 -7.66 -9.36 -1.54
C ALA A 90 -8.15 -8.10 -0.84
N SER A 91 -9.38 -8.13 -0.31
CA SER A 91 -9.95 -7.03 0.48
C SER A 91 -9.19 -6.80 1.80
N LEU A 92 -8.81 -7.88 2.51
CA LEU A 92 -7.97 -7.81 3.71
C LEU A 92 -6.61 -7.18 3.42
N THR A 93 -5.94 -7.63 2.35
CA THR A 93 -4.65 -7.10 1.89
C THR A 93 -4.74 -5.61 1.55
N ARG A 94 -5.84 -5.18 0.93
CA ARG A 94 -6.08 -3.78 0.61
C ARG A 94 -6.23 -2.91 1.86
N ARG A 95 -6.94 -3.40 2.89
CA ARG A 95 -7.07 -2.72 4.19
C ARG A 95 -5.72 -2.61 4.91
N LEU A 96 -4.89 -3.65 4.83
CA LEU A 96 -3.53 -3.63 5.39
C LEU A 96 -2.66 -2.54 4.74
N LEU A 97 -2.75 -2.37 3.41
CA LEU A 97 -2.05 -1.32 2.65
C LEU A 97 -2.45 0.10 3.07
N VAL A 98 -3.75 0.35 3.26
CA VAL A 98 -4.24 1.65 3.73
C VAL A 98 -3.75 1.93 5.14
N PHE A 99 -3.79 0.92 6.02
CA PHE A 99 -3.28 1.05 7.39
C PHE A 99 -1.77 1.31 7.42
N SER A 100 -1.01 0.73 6.49
CA SER A 100 0.44 0.86 6.45
C SER A 100 0.95 2.15 5.78
N GLY A 101 0.05 3.04 5.34
CA GLY A 101 0.41 4.30 4.68
C GLY A 101 0.94 4.15 3.26
N GLY A 102 0.71 3.01 2.60
CA GLY A 102 1.09 2.81 1.20
C GLY A 102 0.11 3.52 0.25
N GLN A 103 0.62 4.13 -0.82
CA GLN A 103 -0.24 4.57 -1.93
C GLN A 103 -0.73 3.34 -2.69
N PHE A 104 -2.03 3.14 -2.69
CA PHE A 104 -2.70 2.09 -3.42
C PHE A 104 -2.98 2.56 -4.86
N THR A 105 -2.23 2.06 -5.84
CA THR A 105 -2.67 2.11 -7.24
C THR A 105 -3.70 1.01 -7.43
N ALA A 106 -4.96 1.39 -7.55
CA ALA A 106 -6.03 0.45 -7.88
C ALA A 106 -5.75 -0.18 -9.24
N ARG A 107 -5.40 -1.47 -9.25
CA ARG A 107 -5.55 -2.31 -10.45
C ARG A 107 -6.99 -2.78 -10.47
N GLU A 108 -7.76 -2.17 -11.34
CA GLU A 108 -9.15 -2.51 -11.61
C GLU A 108 -9.18 -3.43 -12.83
N ALA A 109 -10.18 -4.31 -12.90
CA ALA A 109 -10.42 -5.08 -14.13
C ALA A 109 -10.87 -4.08 -15.20
N VAL A 110 -9.94 -3.68 -16.07
CA VAL A 110 -10.24 -2.79 -17.18
C VAL A 110 -10.58 -3.65 -18.38
N ALA A 111 -11.73 -3.38 -18.98
CA ALA A 111 -12.11 -3.92 -20.27
C ALA A 111 -11.08 -3.44 -21.30
N LEU A 112 -10.15 -4.33 -21.68
CA LEU A 112 -8.95 -3.99 -22.45
C LEU A 112 -9.33 -3.44 -23.83
N ASP A 113 -10.39 -3.99 -24.42
CA ASP A 113 -11.07 -3.51 -25.62
C ASP A 113 -11.44 -2.03 -25.53
N ARG A 114 -12.16 -1.64 -24.47
CA ARG A 114 -12.58 -0.25 -24.27
C ARG A 114 -11.43 0.68 -23.94
N LEU A 115 -10.41 0.18 -23.24
CA LEU A 115 -9.22 0.96 -22.95
C LEU A 115 -8.46 1.28 -24.24
N VAL A 116 -8.23 0.28 -25.09
CA VAL A 116 -7.54 0.44 -26.37
C VAL A 116 -8.33 1.39 -27.28
N GLU A 117 -9.65 1.21 -27.41
CA GLU A 117 -10.50 2.10 -28.23
C GLU A 117 -10.42 3.57 -27.77
N ARG A 118 -10.55 3.81 -26.47
CA ARG A 118 -10.44 5.16 -25.90
C ARG A 118 -9.07 5.78 -26.19
N THR A 119 -8.00 5.01 -25.96
CA THR A 119 -6.63 5.51 -26.15
C THR A 119 -6.35 5.81 -27.63
N VAL A 120 -6.89 4.98 -28.55
CA VAL A 120 -6.80 5.22 -30.00
C VAL A 120 -7.61 6.46 -30.42
N GLN A 121 -8.80 6.68 -29.86
CA GLN A 121 -9.60 7.88 -30.13
C GLN A 121 -8.95 9.15 -29.61
N GLU A 122 -8.38 9.13 -28.41
CA GLU A 122 -7.67 10.26 -27.81
C GLU A 122 -6.43 10.62 -28.64
N LEU A 123 -5.62 9.62 -29.02
CA LEU A 123 -4.46 9.81 -29.91
C LEU A 123 -4.84 10.25 -31.33
N ALA A 124 -6.02 9.86 -31.82
CA ALA A 124 -6.55 10.30 -33.10
C ALA A 124 -7.03 11.76 -33.08
N GLN A 125 -7.47 12.28 -31.93
CA GLN A 125 -7.88 13.67 -31.77
C GLN A 125 -6.71 14.65 -31.59
N GLU A 126 -5.55 14.17 -31.13
CA GLU A 126 -4.32 14.97 -30.98
C GLU A 126 -3.47 15.08 -32.26
N GLY A 127 -3.88 14.43 -33.35
CA GLY A 127 -3.32 14.48 -34.71
C GLY A 127 -2.00 15.23 -34.93
N GLY A 128 -0.90 14.50 -35.19
CA GLY A 128 0.23 15.10 -35.92
C GLY A 128 1.61 14.43 -35.91
N ALA A 129 1.87 13.37 -35.13
CA ALA A 129 3.19 12.72 -35.16
C ALA A 129 3.10 11.33 -35.81
N ALA A 130 3.74 11.22 -36.97
CA ALA A 130 3.81 10.02 -37.80
C ALA A 130 4.16 8.75 -36.98
N TRP A 131 3.24 7.79 -36.96
CA TRP A 131 3.52 6.44 -36.52
C TRP A 131 4.43 5.76 -37.55
N PRO A 132 5.65 5.30 -37.20
CA PRO A 132 6.48 4.56 -38.14
C PRO A 132 5.85 3.18 -38.35
N SER A 133 5.53 2.87 -39.60
CA SER A 133 4.92 1.61 -40.03
C SER A 133 5.67 0.39 -39.48
N PRO A 134 4.98 -0.72 -39.14
CA PRO A 134 5.64 -1.92 -38.65
C PRO A 134 6.56 -2.51 -39.72
N CYS A 135 7.79 -2.84 -39.32
CA CYS A 135 8.72 -3.61 -40.13
C CYS A 135 8.03 -4.88 -40.67
N ARG A 136 8.13 -5.04 -41.98
CA ARG A 136 7.71 -6.22 -42.74
C ARG A 136 8.56 -7.43 -42.38
#